data_AF-A0A401IMI2-F1
#
_entry.id   AF-A0A401IMI2-F1
#
_cell.length_a   1.000
_cell.length_b   1.000
_cell.length_c   1.000
_cell.angle_alpha   90.00
_cell.angle_beta   90.00
_cell.angle_gamma   90.00
#
_symmetry.space_group_name_H-M   'P 1'
#
loop_
_entity.id
_entity.type
_entity.pdbx_description
1 polymer ?
#
loop_
_entity_poly.entity_id
_entity_poly.type
_entity_poly.pdbx_seq_one_letter_code
_entity_poly.pdbx_strand_id
1 'polypeptide(L)'
;MSENFKKIVMVLASLAFLATMIFPLMGSLNKSPSSSEKSNATTNESEDKQLNAVVQGYEKVLAREPNNPTAKQGLQQVLEALVVTKIKQKDLNGAIPVMEKLVKVDPSNSKYKEILTNMKQEKSKLTNKILEPIPQATPELIPEPIPEPAIPTNP
;
A
#
# COMPACT_ATOMS: atom_id res chain seq x y z
N MET A 1 31.41 36.42 22.22
CA MET A 1 30.71 35.33 21.51
C MET A 1 31.00 34.03 22.25
N SER A 2 30.00 33.24 22.63
CA SER A 2 30.26 31.91 23.21
C SER A 2 30.75 30.95 22.13
N GLU A 3 31.71 30.08 22.44
CA GLU A 3 32.28 29.10 21.50
C GLU A 3 31.22 28.21 20.83
N ASN A 4 30.11 27.96 21.52
CA ASN A 4 28.98 27.20 20.99
C ASN A 4 28.23 27.96 19.90
N PHE A 5 28.09 29.28 20.05
CA PHE A 5 27.45 30.13 19.03
C PHE A 5 28.27 30.12 17.73
N LYS A 6 29.61 30.16 17.85
CA LYS A 6 30.51 30.09 16.69
C LYS A 6 30.38 28.76 15.94
N LYS A 7 30.29 27.63 16.64
CA LYS A 7 30.08 26.30 16.03
C LYS A 7 28.71 26.19 15.36
N ILE A 8 27.65 26.71 15.98
CA ILE A 8 26.29 26.71 15.41
C ILE A 8 26.25 27.53 14.12
N VAL A 9 26.84 28.73 14.13
CA VAL A 9 26.92 29.58 12.93
C VAL A 9 27.73 28.89 11.82
N MET A 10 28.80 28.17 12.16
CA MET A 10 29.63 27.47 11.18
C MET A 10 28.90 26.28 10.52
N VAL A 11 28.13 25.50 11.29
CA VAL A 11 27.29 24.41 10.76
C VAL A 11 26.13 24.95 9.94
N LEU A 12 25.51 26.05 10.38
CA LEU A 12 24.39 26.65 9.65
C LEU A 12 24.84 27.28 8.33
N ALA A 13 26.03 27.90 8.30
CA ALA A 13 26.61 28.48 7.10
C ALA A 13 27.01 27.41 6.07
N SER A 14 27.58 26.27 6.50
CA SER A 14 27.90 25.18 5.57
C SER A 14 26.64 24.56 4.97
N LEU A 15 25.58 24.37 5.77
CA LEU A 15 24.32 23.84 5.28
C LEU A 15 23.61 24.79 4.30
N ALA A 16 23.62 26.11 4.59
CA ALA A 16 23.06 27.11 3.68
C ALA A 16 23.86 27.22 2.36
N PHE A 17 25.18 27.07 2.41
CA PHE A 17 26.04 27.09 1.22
C PHE A 17 25.77 25.89 0.31
N LEU A 18 25.60 24.69 0.88
CA LEU A 18 25.22 23.49 0.12
C LEU A 18 23.82 23.62 -0.51
N ALA A 19 22.86 24.17 0.20
CA ALA A 19 21.50 24.39 -0.32
C ALA A 19 21.49 25.38 -1.52
N THR A 20 22.39 26.37 -1.53
CA THR A 20 22.46 27.39 -2.58
C THR A 20 23.12 26.88 -3.88
N MET A 21 23.99 25.86 -3.81
CA MET A 21 24.64 25.26 -5.00
C MET A 21 23.68 24.46 -5.90
N ILE A 22 22.60 23.92 -5.35
CA ILE A 22 21.63 23.09 -6.11
C ILE A 22 20.53 23.94 -6.78
N PHE A 23 20.32 25.18 -6.31
CA PHE A 23 19.24 26.06 -6.75
C PHE A 23 19.30 26.50 -8.23
N PRO A 24 20.45 26.93 -8.80
CA PRO A 24 20.50 27.39 -10.19
C PRO A 24 20.43 26.28 -11.24
N LEU A 25 20.58 25.00 -10.86
CA LEU A 25 20.41 23.86 -11.77
C LEU A 25 18.95 23.54 -12.07
N MET A 26 18.01 23.97 -11.21
CA MET A 26 16.58 23.72 -11.42
C MET A 26 15.92 24.75 -12.36
N GLY A 27 16.58 25.89 -12.63
CA GLY A 27 16.00 27.03 -13.33
C GLY A 27 16.18 27.09 -14.85
N SER A 28 16.85 26.11 -15.48
CA SER A 28 17.25 26.22 -16.90
C SER A 28 16.55 25.24 -17.86
N LEU A 29 15.60 24.41 -17.41
CA LEU A 29 15.03 23.37 -18.29
C LEU A 29 13.53 23.41 -18.55
N ASN A 30 12.76 24.44 -18.15
CA ASN A 30 11.40 24.54 -18.68
C ASN A 30 10.80 25.95 -18.58
N LYS A 31 10.81 26.69 -19.68
CA LYS A 31 9.85 27.76 -19.92
C LYS A 31 8.50 27.14 -20.28
N SER A 32 7.54 27.19 -19.37
CA SER A 32 6.12 27.42 -19.72
C SER A 32 5.37 27.96 -18.49
N PRO A 33 4.54 29.02 -18.63
CA PRO A 33 3.81 29.63 -17.53
C PRO A 33 2.39 29.07 -17.43
N SER A 34 2.05 28.42 -16.31
CA SER A 34 0.67 28.38 -15.82
C SER A 34 0.64 28.05 -14.34
N SER A 35 0.12 28.98 -13.56
CA SER A 35 -0.33 28.75 -12.19
C SER A 35 -1.37 27.63 -12.10
N SER A 36 -1.50 27.12 -10.87
CA SER A 36 -2.72 26.61 -10.23
C SER A 36 -2.72 25.12 -9.87
N GLU A 37 -2.69 24.93 -8.54
CA GLU A 37 -3.58 24.06 -7.78
C GLU A 37 -3.52 22.53 -7.93
N LYS A 38 -3.22 21.89 -6.79
CA LYS A 38 -4.02 20.82 -6.15
C LYS A 38 -4.66 19.81 -7.11
N SER A 39 -4.05 18.62 -7.22
CA SER A 39 -4.84 17.38 -7.27
C SER A 39 -4.01 16.16 -6.82
N ASN A 40 -4.04 15.87 -5.52
CA ASN A 40 -3.78 14.53 -5.00
C ASN A 40 -4.95 13.63 -5.45
N ALA A 41 -4.89 13.08 -6.68
CA ALA A 41 -5.77 11.99 -7.11
C ALA A 41 -5.30 11.27 -8.40
N THR A 42 -4.56 11.92 -9.29
CA THR A 42 -4.27 11.34 -10.63
C THR A 42 -2.87 10.73 -10.78
N THR A 43 -1.98 10.88 -9.79
CA THR A 43 -0.60 10.37 -9.86
C THR A 43 -0.51 8.84 -9.79
N ASN A 44 -1.41 8.19 -9.02
CA ASN A 44 -1.32 6.77 -8.68
C ASN A 44 -1.49 5.82 -9.88
N GLU A 45 -2.38 6.14 -10.82
CA GLU A 45 -2.60 5.29 -12.01
C GLU A 45 -1.41 5.36 -12.99
N SER A 46 -0.78 6.53 -13.09
CA SER A 46 0.41 6.72 -13.93
C SER A 46 1.60 5.92 -13.40
N GLU A 47 1.79 5.88 -12.07
CA GLU A 47 2.88 5.11 -11.45
C GLU A 47 2.70 3.60 -11.66
N ASP A 48 1.50 3.07 -11.46
CA ASP A 48 1.22 1.65 -11.71
C ASP A 48 1.46 1.28 -13.17
N LYS A 49 1.04 2.14 -14.11
CA LYS A 49 1.24 1.90 -15.54
C LYS A 49 2.72 1.87 -15.91
N GLN A 50 3.52 2.78 -15.33
CA GLN A 50 4.97 2.81 -15.54
C GLN A 50 5.65 1.56 -14.97
N LEU A 51 5.31 1.17 -13.74
CA LEU A 51 5.85 -0.04 -13.10
C LEU A 51 5.47 -1.30 -13.89
N ASN A 52 4.24 -1.41 -14.38
CA ASN A 52 3.82 -2.52 -15.24
C ASN A 52 4.56 -2.56 -16.57
N ALA A 53 4.87 -1.42 -17.17
CA ALA A 53 5.69 -1.37 -18.39
C ALA A 53 7.12 -1.89 -18.12
N VAL A 54 7.70 -1.53 -16.96
CA VAL A 54 9.02 -2.04 -16.53
C VAL A 54 8.98 -3.55 -16.28
N VAL A 55 7.94 -4.06 -15.62
CA VAL A 55 7.70 -5.51 -15.45
C VAL A 55 7.71 -6.21 -16.80
N GLN A 56 6.94 -5.72 -17.78
CA GLN A 56 6.89 -6.30 -19.13
C GLN A 56 8.26 -6.24 -19.84
N GLY A 57 9.03 -5.17 -19.61
CA GLY A 57 10.39 -5.05 -20.12
C GLY A 57 11.28 -6.19 -19.62
N TYR A 58 11.31 -6.42 -18.30
CA TYR A 58 12.07 -7.52 -17.71
C TYR A 58 11.54 -8.89 -18.11
N GLU A 59 10.22 -9.08 -18.18
CA GLU A 59 9.61 -10.34 -18.66
C GLU A 59 10.07 -10.65 -20.10
N LYS A 60 10.15 -9.65 -20.98
CA LYS A 60 10.67 -9.83 -22.35
C LYS A 60 12.15 -10.17 -22.38
N VAL A 61 12.96 -9.58 -21.49
CA VAL A 61 14.38 -9.93 -21.37
C VAL A 61 14.52 -11.37 -20.91
N LEU A 62 13.79 -11.79 -19.87
CA LEU A 62 13.83 -13.16 -19.35
C LEU A 62 13.27 -14.20 -20.32
N ALA A 63 12.33 -13.82 -21.18
CA ALA A 63 11.86 -14.69 -22.27
C ALA A 63 12.98 -15.03 -23.25
N ARG A 64 13.95 -14.13 -23.46
CA ARG A 64 15.12 -14.32 -24.33
C ARG A 64 16.29 -14.93 -23.57
N GLU A 65 16.50 -14.50 -22.32
CA GLU A 65 17.62 -14.85 -21.48
C GLU A 65 17.12 -15.37 -20.11
N PRO A 66 16.59 -16.61 -20.05
CA PRO A 66 15.93 -17.14 -18.84
C PRO A 66 16.89 -17.31 -17.65
N ASN A 67 18.20 -17.28 -17.89
CA ASN A 67 19.23 -17.39 -16.87
C ASN A 67 19.93 -16.05 -16.56
N ASN A 68 19.43 -14.92 -17.08
CA ASN A 68 20.00 -13.61 -16.78
C ASN A 68 19.69 -13.20 -15.32
N PRO A 69 20.69 -13.17 -14.42
CA PRO A 69 20.47 -12.87 -13.01
C PRO A 69 20.03 -11.42 -12.79
N THR A 70 20.54 -10.48 -13.59
CA THR A 70 20.20 -9.07 -13.53
C THR A 70 18.72 -8.84 -13.85
N ALA A 71 18.20 -9.51 -14.88
CA ALA A 71 16.80 -9.39 -15.25
C ALA A 71 15.86 -10.01 -14.21
N LYS A 72 16.26 -11.13 -13.57
CA LYS A 72 15.50 -11.72 -12.44
C LYS A 72 15.46 -10.78 -11.24
N GLN A 73 16.61 -10.25 -10.85
CA GLN A 73 16.71 -9.30 -9.74
C GLN A 73 15.90 -8.02 -10.04
N GLY A 74 16.01 -7.48 -11.24
CA GLY A 74 15.25 -6.30 -11.66
C GLY A 74 13.74 -6.56 -11.65
N LEU A 75 13.30 -7.73 -12.14
CA LEU A 75 11.90 -8.14 -12.08
C LEU A 75 11.40 -8.25 -10.63
N GLN A 76 12.20 -8.81 -9.73
CA GLN A 76 11.88 -8.90 -8.31
C GLN A 76 11.69 -7.51 -7.69
N GLN A 77 12.64 -6.60 -7.90
CA GLN A 77 12.61 -5.23 -7.36
C GLN A 77 11.37 -4.45 -7.83
N VAL A 78 11.03 -4.52 -9.11
CA VAL A 78 9.85 -3.82 -9.64
C VAL A 78 8.55 -4.43 -9.14
N LEU A 79 8.48 -5.76 -8.99
CA LEU A 79 7.31 -6.43 -8.42
C LEU A 79 7.13 -6.06 -6.94
N GLU A 80 8.20 -5.97 -6.15
CA GLU A 80 8.14 -5.46 -4.77
C GLU A 80 7.61 -4.03 -4.72
N ALA A 81 8.14 -3.14 -5.55
CA ALA A 81 7.68 -1.75 -5.64
C ALA A 81 6.19 -1.69 -5.99
N LEU A 82 5.75 -2.51 -6.95
CA LEU A 82 4.35 -2.57 -7.37
C LEU A 82 3.44 -3.10 -6.25
N VAL A 83 3.87 -4.11 -5.47
CA VAL A 83 3.13 -4.56 -4.28
C VAL A 83 2.97 -3.40 -3.29
N VAL A 84 4.07 -2.71 -2.96
CA VAL A 84 4.04 -1.58 -2.01
C VAL A 84 3.10 -0.48 -2.49
N THR A 85 3.14 -0.15 -3.78
CA THR A 85 2.23 0.84 -4.39
C THR A 85 0.78 0.40 -4.25
N LYS A 86 0.45 -0.85 -4.58
CA LYS A 86 -0.92 -1.39 -4.45
C LYS A 86 -1.41 -1.39 -3.02
N ILE A 87 -0.56 -1.75 -2.05
CA ILE A 87 -0.91 -1.68 -0.62
C ILE A 87 -1.15 -0.25 -0.16
N LYS A 88 -0.33 0.72 -0.60
CA LYS A 88 -0.57 2.16 -0.30
C LYS A 88 -1.89 2.65 -0.86
N GLN A 89 -2.28 2.15 -2.03
CA GLN A 89 -3.59 2.43 -2.66
C GLN A 89 -4.75 1.69 -2.00
N LYS A 90 -4.49 0.89 -0.94
CA LYS A 90 -5.47 -0.01 -0.29
C LYS A 90 -6.06 -1.05 -1.25
N ASP A 91 -5.37 -1.34 -2.36
CA ASP A 91 -5.75 -2.34 -3.35
C ASP A 91 -5.15 -3.71 -3.00
N LEU A 92 -5.67 -4.32 -1.94
CA LEU A 92 -5.25 -5.66 -1.52
C LEU A 92 -5.52 -6.71 -2.62
N ASN A 93 -6.61 -6.55 -3.37
CA ASN A 93 -6.98 -7.47 -4.45
C ASN A 93 -5.99 -7.42 -5.61
N GLY A 94 -5.51 -6.24 -5.99
CA GLY A 94 -4.48 -6.06 -7.01
C GLY A 94 -3.07 -6.38 -6.52
N ALA A 95 -2.78 -6.25 -5.23
CA ALA A 95 -1.48 -6.58 -4.66
C ALA A 95 -1.19 -8.11 -4.61
N ILE A 96 -2.22 -8.93 -4.31
CA ILE A 96 -2.09 -10.40 -4.23
C ILE A 96 -1.47 -11.03 -5.49
N PRO A 97 -1.98 -10.80 -6.72
CA PRO A 97 -1.42 -11.43 -7.91
C PRO A 97 0.01 -10.98 -8.21
N VAL A 98 0.39 -9.75 -7.84
CA VAL A 98 1.77 -9.26 -7.98
C VAL A 98 2.68 -10.02 -7.01
N MET A 99 2.25 -10.22 -5.77
CA MET A 99 2.98 -11.04 -4.80
C MET A 99 3.08 -12.51 -5.23
N GLU A 100 2.05 -13.08 -5.87
CA GLU A 100 2.14 -14.43 -6.43
C GLU A 100 3.20 -14.55 -7.53
N LYS A 101 3.34 -13.52 -8.38
CA LYS A 101 4.44 -13.46 -9.34
C LYS A 101 5.79 -13.39 -8.62
N LEU A 102 5.91 -12.58 -7.57
CA LEU A 102 7.15 -12.43 -6.80
C LEU A 102 7.62 -13.77 -6.21
N VAL A 103 6.71 -14.56 -5.64
CA VAL A 103 7.00 -15.92 -5.14
C VAL A 103 7.44 -16.88 -6.25
N LYS A 104 6.96 -16.71 -7.48
CA LYS A 104 7.40 -17.52 -8.63
C LYS A 104 8.79 -17.14 -9.12
N VAL A 105 9.14 -15.86 -9.05
CA VAL A 105 10.47 -15.35 -9.44
C VAL A 105 11.54 -15.80 -8.45
N ASP A 106 11.24 -15.74 -7.15
CA ASP A 106 12.13 -16.21 -6.08
C ASP A 106 11.38 -17.15 -5.11
N PRO A 107 11.27 -18.45 -5.45
CA PRO A 107 10.60 -19.44 -4.61
C PRO A 107 11.40 -19.82 -3.37
N SER A 108 12.70 -19.48 -3.30
CA SER A 108 13.56 -19.71 -2.14
C SER A 108 13.25 -18.75 -1.00
N ASN A 109 12.73 -17.56 -1.30
CA ASN A 109 12.40 -16.57 -0.30
C ASN A 109 11.12 -16.92 0.47
N SER A 110 11.30 -17.45 1.68
CA SER A 110 10.21 -17.80 2.59
C SER A 110 9.38 -16.58 3.01
N LYS A 111 9.97 -15.38 3.02
CA LYS A 111 9.28 -14.15 3.41
C LYS A 111 8.16 -13.79 2.45
N TYR A 112 8.36 -13.96 1.14
CA TYR A 112 7.30 -13.69 0.16
C TYR A 112 6.10 -14.64 0.33
N LYS A 113 6.36 -15.92 0.65
CA LYS A 113 5.30 -16.89 0.92
C LYS A 113 4.49 -16.54 2.17
N GLU A 114 5.18 -16.11 3.22
CA GLU A 114 4.55 -15.64 4.47
C GLU A 114 3.66 -14.42 4.19
N ILE A 115 4.18 -13.40 3.51
CA ILE A 115 3.41 -12.18 3.20
C ILE A 115 2.21 -12.53 2.32
N LEU A 116 2.38 -13.36 1.29
CA LEU A 116 1.27 -13.81 0.43
C LEU A 116 0.17 -14.51 1.24
N THR A 117 0.55 -15.37 2.18
CA THR A 117 -0.38 -16.07 3.06
C THR A 117 -1.15 -15.09 3.92
N ASN A 118 -0.46 -14.12 4.54
CA ASN A 118 -1.08 -13.07 5.35
C ASN A 118 -2.05 -12.22 4.53
N MET A 119 -1.67 -11.81 3.31
CA MET A 119 -2.54 -11.04 2.40
C MET A 119 -3.81 -11.82 2.03
N LYS A 120 -3.70 -13.11 1.73
CA LYS A 120 -4.86 -13.97 1.44
C LYS A 120 -5.77 -14.14 2.65
N GLN A 121 -5.19 -14.33 3.84
CA GLN A 121 -5.95 -14.40 5.09
C GLN A 121 -6.68 -13.09 5.38
N GLU A 122 -6.03 -11.94 5.22
CA GLU A 122 -6.63 -10.63 5.41
C GLU A 122 -7.83 -10.43 4.46
N LYS A 123 -7.67 -10.79 3.18
CA LYS A 123 -8.77 -10.77 2.21
C LYS A 123 -9.95 -11.65 2.66
N SER A 124 -9.69 -12.86 3.16
CA SER A 124 -10.74 -13.74 3.68
C SER A 124 -11.40 -13.17 4.94
N LYS A 125 -10.65 -12.55 5.85
CA LYS A 125 -11.21 -11.88 7.03
C LYS A 125 -12.12 -10.71 6.64
N LEU A 126 -11.70 -9.89 5.66
CA LEU A 126 -12.54 -8.82 5.11
C LEU A 126 -13.82 -9.37 4.48
N THR A 127 -13.72 -10.50 3.78
CA THR A 127 -14.90 -11.18 3.22
C THR A 127 -15.85 -11.67 4.31
N ASN A 128 -15.33 -12.34 5.35
CA ASN A 128 -16.14 -12.83 6.46
C ASN A 128 -16.77 -11.70 7.29
N LYS A 129 -16.10 -10.54 7.40
CA LYS A 129 -16.65 -9.36 8.09
C LYS A 129 -17.81 -8.71 7.33
N ILE A 130 -17.77 -8.73 5.99
CA ILE A 130 -18.88 -8.25 5.14
C ILE A 130 -20.07 -9.25 5.18
N LEU A 131 -19.79 -10.52 5.48
CA LEU A 131 -20.77 -11.57 5.70
C LEU A 131 -21.11 -11.79 7.18
N GLU A 132 -20.86 -10.81 8.06
CA GLU A 132 -21.59 -10.81 9.34
C GLU A 132 -23.07 -11.02 8.98
N PRO A 133 -23.73 -12.06 9.52
CA PRO A 133 -25.16 -12.20 9.32
C PRO A 133 -25.75 -10.84 9.64
N ILE A 134 -26.58 -10.30 8.74
CA ILE A 134 -27.63 -9.38 9.16
C ILE A 134 -28.12 -10.00 10.46
N PRO A 135 -28.02 -9.33 11.63
CA PRO A 135 -28.54 -9.91 12.86
C PRO A 135 -29.89 -10.44 12.45
N GLN A 136 -30.05 -11.77 12.47
CA GLN A 136 -31.35 -12.35 12.21
C GLN A 136 -32.24 -11.50 13.07
N ALA A 137 -33.21 -10.83 12.45
CA ALA A 137 -34.20 -10.07 13.20
C ALA A 137 -34.50 -10.98 14.37
N THR A 138 -34.08 -10.54 15.57
CA THR A 138 -34.37 -11.23 16.82
C THR A 138 -35.82 -11.64 16.61
N PRO A 139 -36.20 -12.93 16.71
CA PRO A 139 -37.61 -13.24 16.78
C PRO A 139 -38.12 -12.34 17.89
N GLU A 140 -38.80 -11.27 17.47
CA GLU A 140 -39.27 -10.23 18.33
C GLU A 140 -40.03 -11.01 19.37
N LEU A 141 -39.59 -10.87 20.63
CA LEU A 141 -40.16 -11.55 21.78
C LEU A 141 -41.65 -11.69 21.52
N ILE A 142 -42.09 -12.90 21.21
CA ILE A 142 -43.49 -13.24 21.39
C ILE A 142 -43.68 -12.90 22.86
N PRO A 143 -44.45 -11.86 23.22
CA PRO A 143 -44.60 -11.52 24.62
C PRO A 143 -45.10 -12.79 25.28
N GLU A 144 -44.36 -13.26 26.30
CA GLU A 144 -44.83 -14.36 27.15
C GLU A 144 -46.31 -14.11 27.46
N PRO A 145 -47.17 -15.13 27.37
CA PRO A 145 -48.54 -14.97 27.81
C PRO A 145 -48.50 -14.50 29.26
N ILE A 146 -49.07 -13.31 29.51
CA ILE A 146 -49.18 -12.71 30.82
C ILE A 146 -49.74 -13.80 31.76
N PRO A 147 -49.08 -14.12 32.89
CA PRO A 147 -49.63 -15.11 33.81
C PRO A 147 -51.00 -14.60 34.29
N GLU A 148 -52.02 -15.40 34.05
CA GLU A 148 -53.39 -15.16 34.51
C GLU A 148 -53.37 -14.89 36.02
N PRO A 149 -54.02 -13.83 36.53
CA PRO A 149 -54.02 -13.55 37.95
C PRO A 149 -54.71 -14.71 38.68
N ALA A 150 -53.99 -15.32 39.62
CA ALA A 150 -54.53 -16.35 40.49
C ALA A 150 -55.81 -15.83 41.17
N ILE A 151 -56.94 -16.45 40.84
CA ILE A 151 -58.20 -16.22 41.54
C ILE A 151 -58.02 -16.73 42.97
N PRO A 152 -58.12 -15.89 44.01
CA PRO A 152 -58.06 -16.38 45.37
C PRO A 152 -59.33 -17.21 45.64
N THR A 153 -59.15 -18.52 45.83
CA THR A 153 -60.15 -19.36 46.48
C THR A 153 -60.21 -18.95 47.95
N ASN A 154 -61.27 -18.24 48.32
CA ASN A 154 -61.59 -17.89 49.70
C ASN A 154 -62.05 -19.16 50.47
N PRO A 155 -61.75 -19.30 51.78
CA PRO A 155 -62.02 -20.52 52.54
C PRO A 155 -63.51 -20.77 52.79
#